data_AF-A0A962YJE7-F1
#
_entry.id   AF-A0A962YJE7-F1
#
_cell.length_a   1.000
_cell.length_b   1.000
_cell.length_c   1.000
_cell.angle_alpha   90.00
_cell.angle_beta   90.00
_cell.angle_gamma   90.00
#
_symmetry.space_group_name_H-M   'P 1'
#
loop_
_entity.id
_entity.type
_entity.pdbx_description
1 polymer ?
#
loop_
_entity_poly.entity_id
_entity_poly.type
_entity_poly.pdbx_seq_one_letter_code
_entity_poly.pdbx_strand_id
1 'polypeptide(L)'
;MFNKRKLTLTAVVTAGLLINFSSIAATDEVMTIHFSSNEVVFQPNVGGEAVTLTLSCAGGAYVQQEYPGTEAIVWALVDQDDLPIDDGLCKYEARIHPTMDKAAVQAAEESADDRIAEQLAQLEQIQTMVVNGSFDIVGGQIVDPGVTEDIDTAYDQVQDGE
;
A
#
# COMPACT_ATOMS: atom_id res chain seq x y z
N MET A 1 32.28 -15.22 -67.94
CA MET A 1 32.52 -14.73 -66.56
C MET A 1 31.32 -13.90 -66.13
N PHE A 2 30.46 -14.39 -65.22
CA PHE A 2 29.47 -13.57 -64.53
C PHE A 2 29.31 -14.09 -63.09
N ASN A 3 29.92 -13.37 -62.15
CA ASN A 3 29.88 -13.67 -60.73
C ASN A 3 28.59 -13.11 -60.11
N LYS A 4 27.63 -13.99 -59.79
CA LYS A 4 26.42 -13.62 -59.03
C LYS A 4 26.75 -13.63 -57.53
N ARG A 5 27.05 -12.45 -56.97
CA ARG A 5 27.12 -12.27 -55.51
C ARG A 5 25.69 -12.13 -54.98
N LYS A 6 25.23 -13.12 -54.20
CA LYS A 6 23.98 -13.03 -53.45
C LYS A 6 24.23 -12.13 -52.24
N LEU A 7 23.62 -10.95 -52.22
CA LEU A 7 23.54 -10.10 -51.03
C LEU A 7 22.46 -10.67 -50.13
N THR A 8 22.85 -11.22 -48.99
CA THR A 8 21.92 -11.62 -47.93
C THR A 8 21.65 -10.38 -47.09
N LEU A 9 20.45 -9.82 -47.23
CA LEU A 9 20.00 -8.65 -46.48
C LEU A 9 19.53 -9.14 -45.11
N THR A 10 20.34 -8.96 -44.07
CA THR A 10 19.92 -9.22 -42.68
C THR A 10 19.09 -8.03 -42.23
N ALA A 11 17.76 -8.19 -42.23
CA ALA A 11 16.85 -7.22 -41.63
C ALA A 11 16.90 -7.38 -40.11
N VAL A 12 17.54 -6.43 -39.42
CA VAL A 12 17.46 -6.29 -37.97
C VAL A 12 16.12 -5.64 -37.66
N VAL A 13 15.16 -6.43 -37.17
CA VAL A 13 13.88 -5.92 -36.70
C VAL A 13 14.09 -5.44 -35.26
N THR A 14 14.31 -4.14 -35.11
CA THR A 14 14.33 -3.49 -33.79
C THR A 14 12.89 -3.32 -33.34
N ALA A 15 12.36 -4.32 -32.64
CA ALA A 15 11.08 -4.20 -31.94
C ALA A 15 11.30 -3.28 -30.74
N GLY A 16 10.97 -2.00 -30.88
CA GLY A 16 10.94 -1.06 -29.76
C GLY A 16 9.85 -1.49 -28.78
N LEU A 17 10.25 -2.13 -27.69
CA LEU A 17 9.37 -2.49 -26.58
C LEU A 17 8.94 -1.20 -25.88
N LEU A 18 7.76 -0.69 -26.24
CA LEU A 18 7.11 0.38 -25.49
C LEU A 18 6.53 -0.25 -24.23
N ILE A 19 7.30 -0.19 -23.13
CA ILE A 19 6.78 -0.52 -21.80
C ILE A 19 5.69 0.52 -21.50
N ASN A 20 4.44 0.07 -21.47
CA ASN A 20 3.32 0.92 -21.03
C ASN A 20 3.44 1.08 -19.52
N PHE A 21 4.18 2.10 -19.10
CA PHE A 21 4.06 2.64 -17.75
C PHE A 21 2.65 3.21 -17.63
N SER A 22 1.74 2.43 -17.05
CA SER A 22 0.46 2.96 -16.62
C SER A 22 0.80 4.02 -15.59
N SER A 23 0.67 5.28 -16.00
CA SER A 23 1.00 6.46 -15.20
C SER A 23 0.34 6.32 -13.84
N ILE A 24 1.16 6.21 -12.79
CA ILE A 24 0.75 6.53 -11.41
C ILE A 24 0.22 7.96 -11.50
N ALA A 25 -1.10 8.12 -11.54
CA ALA A 25 -1.70 9.42 -11.45
C ALA A 25 -1.24 10.01 -10.11
N ALA A 26 -0.70 11.23 -10.15
CA ALA A 26 -0.16 11.92 -8.99
C ALA A 26 -1.26 12.29 -8.00
N THR A 27 -1.75 11.32 -7.25
CA THR A 27 -2.16 11.52 -5.87
C THR A 27 -0.96 11.11 -5.05
N ASP A 28 -0.29 12.06 -4.38
CA ASP A 28 0.89 11.79 -3.54
C ASP A 28 0.59 10.80 -2.39
N GLU A 29 -0.68 10.49 -2.17
CA GLU A 29 -1.17 9.55 -1.17
C GLU A 29 -1.33 8.14 -1.76
N VAL A 30 -0.50 7.20 -1.29
CA VAL A 30 -0.49 5.80 -1.73
C VAL A 30 -1.63 4.96 -1.15
N MET A 31 -2.26 5.43 -0.08
CA MET A 31 -3.38 4.78 0.60
C MET A 31 -4.20 5.81 1.36
N THR A 32 -5.52 5.78 1.19
CA THR A 32 -6.46 6.57 2.00
C THR A 32 -6.99 5.72 3.15
N ILE A 33 -7.12 6.33 4.32
CA ILE A 33 -7.57 5.65 5.54
C ILE A 33 -8.81 6.36 6.06
N HIS A 34 -9.88 5.60 6.31
CA HIS A 34 -11.12 6.11 6.87
C HIS A 34 -11.38 5.46 8.22
N PHE A 35 -11.63 6.30 9.22
CA PHE A 35 -12.02 5.87 10.56
C PHE A 35 -13.54 6.03 10.74
N SER A 36 -14.16 5.02 11.32
CA SER A 36 -15.51 5.06 11.85
C SER A 36 -15.49 4.55 13.29
N SER A 37 -16.60 4.58 14.02
CA SER A 37 -16.60 4.15 15.43
C SER A 37 -16.28 2.66 15.63
N ASN A 38 -16.49 1.81 14.62
CA ASN A 38 -16.40 0.35 14.74
C ASN A 38 -15.47 -0.33 13.73
N GLU A 39 -15.01 0.40 12.70
CA GLU A 39 -14.11 -0.13 11.68
C GLU A 39 -13.13 0.93 11.16
N VAL A 40 -11.98 0.45 10.70
CA VAL A 40 -11.00 1.21 9.91
C VAL A 40 -10.96 0.63 8.50
N VAL A 41 -11.09 1.49 7.50
CA VAL A 41 -11.00 1.11 6.09
C VAL A 41 -9.70 1.64 5.51
N PHE A 42 -8.87 0.74 4.99
CA PHE A 42 -7.64 1.05 4.28
C PHE A 42 -7.86 0.85 2.78
N GLN A 43 -7.81 1.93 2.00
CA GLN A 43 -8.02 1.91 0.56
C GLN A 43 -6.70 2.21 -0.16
N PRO A 44 -6.05 1.21 -0.79
CA PRO A 44 -4.91 1.47 -1.67
C PRO A 44 -5.33 2.38 -2.84
N ASN A 45 -4.55 3.43 -3.11
CA ASN A 45 -4.77 4.35 -4.23
C ASN A 45 -3.87 4.03 -5.42
N VAL A 46 -2.85 3.20 -5.19
CA VAL A 46 -1.91 2.73 -6.20
C VAL A 46 -2.17 1.25 -6.47
N GLY A 47 -2.00 0.83 -7.72
CA GLY A 47 -2.12 -0.59 -8.08
C GLY A 47 -0.98 -1.39 -7.46
N GLY A 48 -1.33 -2.36 -6.61
CA GLY A 48 -0.40 -3.34 -6.04
C GLY A 48 -0.83 -4.77 -6.34
N GLU A 49 0.12 -5.69 -6.25
CA GLU A 49 -0.13 -7.14 -6.25
C GLU A 49 -0.77 -7.54 -4.91
N ALA A 50 -0.22 -7.02 -3.81
CA ALA A 50 -0.66 -7.34 -2.47
C ALA A 50 -0.43 -6.17 -1.50
N VAL A 51 -1.18 -6.17 -0.40
CA VAL A 51 -0.98 -5.29 0.76
C VAL A 51 -0.84 -6.16 2.00
N THR A 52 0.28 -6.05 2.71
CA THR A 52 0.43 -6.65 4.04
C THR A 52 0.04 -5.62 5.10
N LEU A 53 -1.07 -5.85 5.79
CA LEU A 53 -1.53 -5.00 6.89
C LEU A 53 -1.16 -5.65 8.23
N THR A 54 -0.51 -4.87 9.10
CA THR A 54 -0.18 -5.24 10.46
C THR A 54 -0.85 -4.27 11.42
N LEU A 55 -1.61 -4.76 12.40
CA LEU A 55 -2.10 -3.97 13.53
C LEU A 55 -1.58 -4.53 14.85
N SER A 56 -1.27 -3.63 15.78
CA SER A 56 -0.91 -3.95 17.16
C SER A 56 -1.67 -3.00 18.09
N CYS A 57 -2.49 -3.56 18.96
CA CYS A 57 -3.36 -2.83 19.87
C CYS A 57 -3.00 -3.09 21.34
N ALA A 58 -3.67 -2.34 22.24
CA ALA A 58 -3.65 -2.62 23.67
C ALA A 58 -4.16 -4.06 23.97
N GLY A 59 -3.87 -4.56 25.17
CA GLY A 59 -4.23 -5.93 25.55
C GLY A 59 -3.41 -7.04 24.86
N GLY A 60 -2.52 -6.68 23.93
CA GLY A 60 -1.70 -7.64 23.18
C GLY A 60 -2.36 -8.15 21.89
N ALA A 61 -3.50 -7.58 21.49
CA ALA A 61 -4.14 -7.90 20.23
C ALA A 61 -3.23 -7.52 19.06
N TYR A 62 -3.06 -8.48 18.14
CA TYR A 62 -2.16 -8.36 17.01
C TYR A 62 -2.77 -9.04 15.80
N VAL A 63 -2.73 -8.37 14.65
CA VAL A 63 -3.12 -8.96 13.37
C VAL A 63 -2.05 -8.68 12.35
N GLN A 64 -1.73 -9.68 11.52
CA GLN A 64 -0.89 -9.51 10.34
C GLN A 64 -1.49 -10.35 9.22
N GLN A 65 -1.96 -9.68 8.17
CA GLN A 65 -2.65 -10.35 7.07
C GLN A 65 -2.33 -9.70 5.72
N GLU A 66 -2.27 -10.54 4.69
CA GLU A 66 -2.08 -10.13 3.32
C GLU A 66 -3.43 -10.05 2.60
N TYR A 67 -3.61 -9.00 1.81
CA TYR A 67 -4.81 -8.69 1.05
C TYR A 67 -4.46 -8.41 -0.41
N PRO A 68 -5.39 -8.58 -1.36
CA PRO A 68 -5.21 -8.13 -2.73
C PRO A 68 -4.92 -6.62 -2.79
N GLY A 69 -3.92 -6.21 -3.57
CA GLY A 69 -3.45 -4.81 -3.58
C GLY A 69 -4.36 -3.78 -4.24
N THR A 70 -5.55 -4.20 -4.70
CA THR A 70 -6.54 -3.32 -5.35
C THR A 70 -7.86 -3.22 -4.58
N GLU A 71 -8.01 -3.96 -3.48
CA GLU A 71 -9.25 -4.02 -2.72
C GLU A 71 -9.17 -3.18 -1.44
N ALA A 72 -10.31 -2.66 -0.99
CA ALA A 72 -10.44 -2.03 0.30
C ALA A 72 -10.29 -3.08 1.41
N ILE A 73 -9.47 -2.79 2.41
CA ILE A 73 -9.30 -3.64 3.58
C ILE A 73 -10.13 -3.05 4.71
N VAL A 74 -11.10 -3.82 5.20
CA VAL A 74 -11.95 -3.42 6.33
C VAL A 74 -11.49 -4.18 7.57
N TRP A 75 -11.04 -3.45 8.58
CA TRP A 75 -10.72 -4.02 9.88
C TRP A 75 -11.78 -3.57 10.89
N ALA A 76 -12.50 -4.53 11.48
CA ALA A 76 -13.47 -4.27 12.53
C ALA A 76 -12.80 -4.32 13.91
N LEU A 77 -13.44 -3.71 14.92
CA LEU A 77 -12.98 -3.66 16.31
C LEU A 77 -13.11 -5.01 17.05
N VAL A 78 -12.64 -6.09 16.44
CA VAL A 78 -12.58 -7.43 17.00
C VAL A 78 -11.23 -8.07 16.69
N ASP A 79 -10.77 -8.96 17.55
CA ASP A 79 -9.57 -9.75 17.30
C ASP A 79 -9.85 -10.95 16.38
N GLN A 80 -8.83 -11.77 16.16
CA GLN A 80 -8.91 -13.00 15.36
C GLN A 80 -9.87 -14.06 15.91
N ASP A 81 -10.28 -13.95 17.17
CA ASP A 81 -11.19 -14.85 17.88
C ASP A 81 -12.60 -14.22 18.01
N ASP A 82 -12.88 -13.15 17.25
CA ASP A 82 -14.11 -12.35 17.29
C ASP A 82 -14.39 -11.71 18.68
N LEU A 83 -13.36 -11.50 19.49
CA LEU A 83 -13.47 -10.84 20.79
C LEU A 83 -13.29 -9.33 20.68
N PRO A 84 -13.96 -8.52 21.51
CA PRO A 84 -13.75 -7.07 21.56
C PRO A 84 -12.29 -6.73 21.86
N ILE A 85 -11.74 -5.75 21.15
CA ILE A 85 -10.40 -5.21 21.42
C ILE A 85 -10.46 -4.30 22.65
N ASP A 86 -9.47 -4.43 23.53
CA ASP A 86 -9.33 -3.57 24.71
C ASP A 86 -9.10 -2.09 24.32
N ASP A 87 -9.63 -1.19 25.13
CA ASP A 87 -9.38 0.25 25.01
C ASP A 87 -7.87 0.57 25.06
N GLY A 88 -7.45 1.53 24.24
CA GLY A 88 -6.08 2.05 24.19
C GLY A 88 -5.56 2.27 22.78
N LEU A 89 -4.25 2.51 22.68
CA LEU A 89 -3.58 2.85 21.44
C LEU A 89 -3.43 1.62 20.52
N CYS A 90 -3.91 1.74 19.29
CA CYS A 90 -3.64 0.84 18.19
C CYS A 90 -2.68 1.47 17.19
N LYS A 91 -1.68 0.71 16.75
CA LYS A 91 -0.75 1.08 15.68
C LYS A 91 -1.01 0.22 14.48
N TYR A 92 -0.90 0.81 13.29
CA TYR A 92 -0.98 0.07 12.04
C TYR A 92 0.25 0.35 11.15
N GLU A 93 0.58 -0.66 10.35
CA GLU A 93 1.55 -0.60 9.27
C GLU A 93 0.98 -1.34 8.05
N ALA A 94 0.81 -0.64 6.94
CA ALA A 94 0.41 -1.21 5.67
C ALA A 94 1.58 -1.16 4.69
N ARG A 95 1.96 -2.32 4.17
CA ARG A 95 3.03 -2.50 3.19
C ARG A 95 2.43 -2.86 1.84
N ILE A 96 2.53 -1.96 0.87
CA ILE A 96 2.00 -2.14 -0.48
C ILE A 96 3.09 -2.70 -1.38
N HIS A 97 2.83 -3.86 -1.97
CA HIS A 97 3.71 -4.51 -2.93
C HIS A 97 3.25 -4.14 -4.33
N PRO A 98 4.00 -3.32 -5.09
CA PRO A 98 3.59 -2.86 -6.41
C PRO A 98 3.53 -4.03 -7.41
N THR A 99 2.58 -3.98 -8.35
CA THR A 99 2.54 -4.96 -9.44
C THR A 99 3.72 -4.73 -10.38
N MET A 100 4.61 -5.72 -10.49
CA MET A 100 5.66 -5.70 -11.50
C MET A 100 5.18 -6.40 -12.77
N ASP A 101 5.34 -5.75 -13.93
CA ASP A 101 5.15 -6.42 -15.21
C ASP A 101 6.29 -7.42 -15.44
N LYS A 102 6.02 -8.70 -15.19
CA LYS A 102 6.99 -9.79 -15.35
C LYS A 102 7.56 -9.86 -16.77
N ALA A 103 6.79 -9.48 -17.79
CA ALA A 103 7.29 -9.45 -19.16
C ALA A 103 8.25 -8.29 -19.38
N ALA A 104 8.01 -7.13 -18.75
CA ALA A 104 8.94 -6.01 -18.77
C ALA A 104 10.23 -6.33 -18.00
N VAL A 105 10.12 -6.97 -16.83
CA VAL A 105 11.27 -7.46 -16.03
C VAL A 105 12.09 -8.47 -16.84
N GLN A 106 11.45 -9.48 -17.42
CA GLN A 106 12.13 -10.50 -18.21
C GLN A 106 12.77 -9.93 -19.48
N ALA A 107 12.06 -9.09 -20.23
CA ALA A 107 12.62 -8.43 -21.40
C ALA A 107 13.81 -7.53 -21.04
N ALA A 108 13.80 -7.01 -19.82
CA ALA A 108 14.86 -6.18 -19.29
C ALA A 108 16.11 -7.01 -18.92
N GLU A 109 15.91 -8.16 -18.26
CA GLU A 109 16.98 -9.13 -17.95
C GLU A 109 17.63 -9.75 -19.19
N GLU A 110 16.84 -9.99 -20.24
CA GLU A 110 17.33 -10.54 -21.52
C GLU A 110 18.09 -9.52 -22.36
N SER A 111 18.00 -8.23 -22.02
CA SER A 111 18.76 -7.18 -22.69
C SER A 111 20.20 -7.12 -22.14
N ALA A 112 21.19 -7.09 -23.03
CA ALA A 112 22.59 -6.84 -22.65
C ALA A 112 22.89 -5.33 -22.49
N ASP A 113 21.86 -4.52 -22.20
CA ASP A 113 21.97 -3.07 -22.09
C ASP A 113 22.05 -2.67 -20.60
N ASP A 114 23.20 -2.16 -20.18
CA ASP A 114 23.47 -1.73 -18.80
C ASP A 114 22.44 -0.71 -18.29
N ARG A 115 21.80 0.07 -19.18
CA ARG A 115 20.76 1.04 -18.79
C ARG A 115 19.47 0.37 -18.33
N ILE A 116 19.18 -0.80 -18.89
CA ILE A 116 17.99 -1.55 -18.54
C ILE A 116 18.19 -2.31 -17.22
N ALA A 117 19.41 -2.79 -16.96
CA ALA A 117 19.78 -3.31 -15.64
C ALA A 117 19.66 -2.23 -14.54
N GLU A 118 20.02 -0.98 -14.84
CA GLU A 118 19.84 0.14 -13.90
C GLU A 118 18.35 0.49 -13.68
N GLN A 119 17.52 0.40 -14.72
CA GLN A 119 16.06 0.55 -14.59
C GLN A 119 15.41 -0.60 -13.82
N LEU A 120 15.84 -1.84 -14.03
CA LEU A 120 15.45 -3.01 -13.23
C LEU A 120 15.84 -2.86 -11.77
N ALA A 121 17.07 -2.43 -11.50
CA ALA A 121 17.51 -2.17 -10.13
C ALA A 121 16.71 -1.03 -9.47
N GLN A 122 16.27 -0.03 -10.24
CA GLN A 122 15.34 0.99 -9.77
C GLN A 122 13.92 0.45 -9.57
N LEU A 123 13.46 -0.49 -10.39
CA LEU A 123 12.15 -1.17 -10.27
C LEU A 123 12.12 -2.12 -9.06
N GLU A 124 13.19 -2.89 -8.82
CA GLU A 124 13.40 -3.67 -7.59
C GLU A 124 13.57 -2.76 -6.37
N GLN A 125 14.12 -1.55 -6.57
CA GLN A 125 14.11 -0.46 -5.59
C GLN A 125 12.80 0.35 -5.55
N ILE A 126 11.74 -0.02 -6.29
CA ILE A 126 10.38 0.44 -5.94
C ILE A 126 10.07 -0.27 -4.64
N GLN A 127 10.56 0.34 -3.57
CA GLN A 127 10.45 -0.06 -2.20
C GLN A 127 8.98 -0.34 -1.95
N THR A 128 8.70 -1.48 -1.31
CA THR A 128 7.42 -1.72 -0.65
C THR A 128 6.98 -0.41 0.00
N MET A 129 5.89 0.17 -0.49
CA MET A 129 5.44 1.47 0.00
C MET A 129 4.86 1.21 1.39
N VAL A 130 5.38 1.92 2.39
CA VAL A 130 4.95 1.73 3.79
C VAL A 130 4.11 2.91 4.23
N VAL A 131 2.93 2.62 4.74
CA VAL A 131 2.02 3.59 5.37
C VAL A 131 1.85 3.18 6.83
N ASN A 132 2.12 4.10 7.74
CA ASN A 132 2.06 3.84 9.17
C ASN A 132 1.25 4.91 9.90
N GLY A 133 0.61 4.53 11.00
CA GLY A 133 -0.09 5.46 11.87
C GLY A 133 -0.66 4.77 13.10
N SER A 134 -1.55 5.47 13.78
CA SER A 134 -2.20 4.98 14.98
C SER A 134 -3.57 5.62 15.18
N PHE A 135 -4.40 4.97 15.96
CA PHE A 135 -5.69 5.47 16.44
C PHE A 135 -5.92 4.96 17.86
N ASP A 136 -6.79 5.62 18.61
CA ASP A 136 -7.15 5.19 19.96
C ASP A 136 -8.50 4.49 19.96
N ILE A 137 -8.66 3.53 20.88
CA ILE A 137 -9.94 2.92 21.21
C ILE A 137 -10.35 3.42 22.59
N VAL A 138 -11.53 4.05 22.68
CA VAL A 138 -12.06 4.60 23.94
C VAL A 138 -13.52 4.19 24.09
N GLY A 139 -13.86 3.49 25.17
CA GLY A 139 -15.20 2.99 25.40
C GLY A 139 -15.68 2.00 24.34
N GLY A 140 -14.77 1.20 23.76
CA GLY A 140 -15.07 0.30 22.66
C GLY A 140 -15.40 0.98 21.35
N GLN A 141 -14.89 2.20 21.12
CA GLN A 141 -15.05 2.95 19.88
C GLN A 141 -13.70 3.46 19.38
N ILE A 142 -13.51 3.42 18.07
CA ILE A 142 -12.34 3.99 17.41
C ILE A 142 -12.47 5.51 17.36
N VAL A 143 -11.42 6.20 17.80
CA VAL A 143 -11.29 7.66 17.78
C VAL A 143 -10.30 8.05 16.69
N ASP A 144 -10.75 8.88 15.75
CA ASP A 144 -9.93 9.37 14.64
C ASP A 144 -8.79 10.26 15.18
N PRO A 145 -7.51 9.94 14.90
CA PRO A 145 -6.36 10.72 15.36
C PRO A 145 -6.32 12.16 14.81
N GLY A 146 -7.04 12.46 13.73
CA GLY A 146 -7.13 13.79 13.13
C GLY A 146 -8.18 14.69 13.78
N VAL A 147 -9.06 14.12 14.60
CA VAL A 147 -10.04 14.86 15.38
C VAL A 147 -9.47 15.04 16.78
N THR A 148 -8.64 16.06 17.00
CA THR A 148 -8.53 16.64 18.33
C THR A 148 -9.90 17.21 18.67
N GLU A 149 -10.76 16.38 19.27
CA GLU A 149 -11.87 16.92 20.03
C GLU A 149 -11.24 17.82 21.10
N ASP A 150 -11.63 19.09 21.15
CA ASP A 150 -11.40 19.94 22.32
C ASP A 150 -12.15 19.28 23.49
N ILE A 151 -11.56 18.27 24.14
CA ILE A 151 -12.10 17.57 25.33
C ILE A 151 -11.97 18.48 26.57
N ASP A 152 -12.19 19.79 26.41
CA ASP A 152 -12.15 20.77 27.49
C ASP A 152 -13.56 21.20 27.94
N THR A 153 -14.64 20.67 27.34
CA THR A 153 -16.02 21.15 27.64
C THR A 153 -16.92 20.19 28.44
N ALA A 154 -16.48 19.01 28.85
CA ALA A 154 -17.34 18.05 29.54
C ALA A 154 -17.27 18.05 31.09
N TYR A 155 -16.29 18.75 31.70
CA TYR A 155 -16.10 18.69 33.16
C TYR A 155 -16.70 19.86 33.96
N ASP A 156 -17.29 20.88 33.31
CA ASP A 156 -17.70 22.12 34.00
C ASP A 156 -19.19 22.19 34.40
N GLN A 157 -19.95 21.10 34.30
CA GLN A 157 -21.41 21.09 34.60
C GLN A 157 -21.80 20.35 35.89
N VAL A 158 -20.85 20.02 36.79
CA VAL A 158 -21.17 19.28 38.04
C VAL A 158 -20.87 20.08 39.32
N GLN A 159 -20.62 21.39 39.25
CA GLN A 159 -20.20 22.17 40.43
C GLN A 159 -21.03 23.42 40.79
N ASP A 160 -22.30 23.50 40.38
CA ASP A 160 -23.21 24.49 40.96
C ASP A 160 -24.57 23.84 41.27
N GLY A 161 -24.69 23.29 42.47
CA GLY A 161 -25.90 22.60 42.90
C GLY A 161 -25.96 22.17 44.35
N GLU A 162 -25.40 22.96 45.30
CA GLU A 162 -25.85 23.00 46.70
C GLU A 162 -25.69 24.41 47.30
#